data_AF-A0A497G164-F1
#
_entry.id   AF-A0A497G164-F1
#
_cell.length_a   1.000
_cell.length_b   1.000
_cell.length_c   1.000
_cell.angle_alpha   90.00
_cell.angle_beta   90.00
_cell.angle_gamma   90.00
#
_symmetry.space_group_name_H-M   'P 1'
#
loop_
_entity.id
_entity.type
_entity.pdbx_description
1 polymer ?
#
loop_
_entity_poly.entity_id
_entity_poly.type
_entity_poly.pdbx_seq_one_letter_code
_entity_poly.pdbx_strand_id
1 'polypeptide(L)'
;MRDVEEILVLLSKRLGISKEEACRLLHKYICRGQCNWYRKEAKNTGFADIIITDEQARIMKEILDKAMSNLSHEDRFKRIHKYICPGEPCSM
;
A
#
# COMPACT_ATOMS: atom_id res chain seq x y z
N MET A 1 -6.55 -9.45 7.80
CA MET A 1 -6.09 -8.48 8.82
C MET A 1 -7.08 -7.34 8.84
N ARG A 2 -7.91 -7.20 9.89
CA ARG A 2 -9.04 -6.25 9.93
C ARG A 2 -8.59 -4.79 9.82
N ASP A 3 -7.47 -4.47 10.44
CA ASP A 3 -6.78 -3.18 10.38
C ASP A 3 -6.41 -2.76 8.95
N VAL A 4 -5.80 -3.66 8.16
CA VAL A 4 -5.43 -3.32 6.77
C VAL A 4 -6.67 -3.18 5.88
N GLU A 5 -7.68 -4.02 6.09
CA GLU A 5 -8.96 -3.95 5.38
C GLU A 5 -9.68 -2.60 5.65
N GLU A 6 -9.70 -2.15 6.90
CA GLU A 6 -10.25 -0.84 7.28
C GLU A 6 -9.47 0.32 6.63
N ILE A 7 -8.13 0.23 6.58
CA ILE A 7 -7.29 1.20 5.88
C ILE A 7 -7.67 1.28 4.40
N LEU A 8 -7.86 0.14 3.71
CA LEU A 8 -8.24 0.11 2.31
C LEU A 8 -9.63 0.73 2.07
N VAL A 9 -10.59 0.47 2.96
CA VAL A 9 -11.93 1.09 2.90
C VAL A 9 -11.84 2.60 3.10
N LEU A 10 -11.05 3.07 4.06
CA LEU A 10 -10.85 4.50 4.31
C LEU A 10 -10.15 5.19 3.14
N LEU A 11 -9.14 4.57 2.55
CA LEU A 11 -8.44 5.09 1.38
C LEU A 11 -9.36 5.18 0.17
N SER A 12 -10.12 4.11 -0.12
CA SER A 12 -11.12 4.08 -1.18
C SER A 12 -12.11 5.24 -1.04
N LYS A 13 -12.66 5.45 0.16
CA LYS A 13 -13.61 6.54 0.43
C LYS A 13 -12.98 7.93 0.30
N ARG A 14 -11.78 8.16 0.86
CA ARG A 14 -11.14 9.48 0.85
C ARG A 14 -10.60 9.90 -0.50
N LEU A 15 -10.12 8.94 -1.29
CA LEU A 15 -9.55 9.20 -2.61
C LEU A 15 -10.59 9.07 -3.73
N GLY A 16 -11.80 8.58 -3.44
CA GLY A 16 -12.85 8.38 -4.45
C GLY A 16 -12.49 7.30 -5.47
N ILE A 17 -11.73 6.28 -5.04
CA ILE A 17 -11.23 5.20 -5.90
C ILE A 17 -11.76 3.83 -5.47
N SER A 18 -11.65 2.83 -6.33
CA SER A 18 -12.00 1.46 -5.96
C SER A 18 -11.06 0.91 -4.87
N LYS A 19 -11.52 -0.12 -4.16
CA LYS A 19 -10.69 -0.81 -3.16
C LYS A 19 -9.45 -1.47 -3.79
N GLU A 20 -9.57 -1.96 -5.02
CA GLU A 20 -8.46 -2.53 -5.78
C GLU A 20 -7.40 -1.47 -6.10
N GLU A 21 -7.81 -0.29 -6.55
CA GLU A 21 -6.89 0.84 -6.78
C GLU A 21 -6.26 1.32 -5.48
N ALA A 22 -7.02 1.39 -4.38
CA ALA A 22 -6.48 1.70 -3.06
C ALA A 22 -5.41 0.68 -2.63
N CYS A 23 -5.63 -0.60 -2.90
CA CYS A 23 -4.66 -1.67 -2.65
C CYS A 23 -3.37 -1.46 -3.46
N ARG A 24 -3.50 -1.17 -4.77
CA ARG A 24 -2.35 -0.93 -5.65
C ARG A 24 -1.55 0.31 -5.24
N LEU A 25 -2.24 1.41 -4.93
CA LEU A 25 -1.61 2.66 -4.46
C LEU A 25 -0.88 2.46 -3.13
N LEU A 26 -1.54 1.81 -2.16
CA LEU A 26 -0.93 1.53 -0.86
C LEU A 26 0.28 0.61 -1.00
N HIS A 27 0.21 -0.38 -1.89
CA HIS A 27 1.33 -1.25 -2.19
C HIS A 27 2.49 -0.45 -2.78
N LYS A 28 2.24 0.45 -3.74
CA LYS A 28 3.27 1.29 -4.34
C LYS A 28 3.94 2.19 -3.31
N TYR A 29 3.15 2.81 -2.43
CA TYR A 29 3.60 3.68 -1.36
C TYR A 29 4.54 2.97 -0.38
N ILE A 30 4.22 1.73 -0.03
CA ILE A 30 4.93 0.95 0.98
C ILE A 30 6.11 0.16 0.40
N CYS A 31 5.90 -0.57 -0.71
CA CYS A 31 6.95 -1.41 -1.30
C CYS A 31 8.12 -0.58 -1.83
N ARG A 32 7.89 0.66 -2.31
CA ARG A 32 8.93 1.54 -2.90
C ARG A 32 9.80 0.85 -3.97
N GLY A 33 9.26 -0.19 -4.62
CA GLY A 33 9.97 -1.01 -5.61
C GLY A 33 10.93 -2.06 -5.06
N GLN A 34 10.93 -2.34 -3.76
CA GLN A 34 11.89 -3.24 -3.12
C GLN A 34 11.50 -4.72 -3.24
N CYS A 35 10.19 -5.01 -3.28
CA CYS A 35 9.63 -6.34 -3.26
C CYS A 35 9.86 -7.13 -4.57
N ASN A 36 10.04 -8.46 -4.45
CA ASN A 36 10.31 -9.33 -5.59
C ASN A 36 9.23 -9.32 -6.67
N TRP A 37 7.95 -9.24 -6.28
CA TRP A 37 6.84 -9.13 -7.23
C TRP A 37 6.98 -7.87 -8.09
N TYR A 38 7.32 -6.73 -7.48
CA TYR A 38 7.51 -5.48 -8.21
C TYR A 38 8.59 -5.62 -9.29
N ARG A 39 9.74 -6.20 -8.94
CA ARG A 39 10.87 -6.37 -9.87
C ARG A 39 10.51 -7.20 -11.10
N LYS A 40 9.62 -8.18 -10.95
CA LYS A 40 9.23 -9.10 -12.02
C LYS A 40 8.03 -8.60 -12.82
N GLU A 41 6.98 -8.16 -12.14
CA GLU A 41 5.65 -7.98 -12.74
C GLU A 41 5.21 -6.52 -12.86
N ALA A 42 5.91 -5.56 -12.22
CA ALA A 42 5.39 -4.20 -12.14
C ALA A 42 5.26 -3.52 -13.51
N LYS A 43 6.16 -3.80 -14.45
CA LYS A 43 6.08 -3.26 -15.82
C LYS A 43 4.93 -3.89 -16.61
N ASN A 44 4.77 -5.21 -16.52
CA ASN A 44 3.75 -5.96 -17.26
C ASN A 44 2.32 -5.60 -16.82
N THR A 45 2.16 -5.19 -15.55
CA THR A 45 0.86 -4.87 -14.93
C THR A 45 0.54 -3.37 -14.90
N GLY A 46 1.43 -2.52 -15.44
CA GLY A 46 1.34 -1.06 -15.34
C GLY A 46 1.52 -0.52 -13.92
N PHE A 47 1.93 -1.36 -12.96
CA PHE A 47 2.17 -0.96 -11.57
C PHE A 47 3.42 -0.06 -11.43
N ALA A 48 4.40 -0.23 -12.34
CA ALA A 48 5.57 0.63 -12.41
C ALA A 48 5.19 2.08 -12.69
N ASP A 49 4.14 2.29 -13.48
CA ASP A 49 3.69 3.59 -14.00
C ASP A 49 2.75 4.34 -13.02
N ILE A 50 2.38 3.71 -11.90
CA ILE A 50 1.61 4.38 -10.85
C ILE A 50 2.44 5.52 -10.26
N ILE A 51 1.98 6.76 -10.46
CA ILE A 51 2.52 7.96 -9.84
C ILE A 51 1.65 8.30 -8.62
N ILE A 52 2.29 8.42 -7.46
CA ILE A 52 1.64 8.88 -6.24
C ILE A 52 1.78 10.39 -6.18
N THR A 53 0.65 11.09 -6.18
CA THR A 53 0.62 12.55 -5.98
C THR A 53 0.90 12.92 -4.52
N ASP A 54 1.34 14.15 -4.28
CA ASP A 54 1.60 14.64 -2.92
C ASP A 54 0.36 14.53 -2.01
N GLU A 55 -0.82 14.77 -2.57
CA GLU A 55 -2.08 14.65 -1.83
C GLU A 55 -2.39 13.19 -1.46
N GLN A 56 -2.19 12.25 -2.38
CA GLN A 56 -2.34 10.83 -2.08
C GLN A 56 -1.34 10.37 -1.00
N ALA A 57 -0.08 10.82 -1.10
CA ALA A 57 0.94 10.51 -0.09
C ALA A 57 0.56 11.06 1.29
N ARG A 58 0.06 12.31 1.36
CA ARG A 58 -0.43 12.94 2.59
C ARG A 58 -1.60 12.16 3.19
N ILE A 59 -2.61 11.84 2.40
CA ILE A 59 -3.79 11.08 2.86
C ILE A 59 -3.39 9.70 3.37
N MET A 60 -2.52 8.98 2.65
CA MET A 60 -2.01 7.68 3.10
C MET A 60 -1.27 7.80 4.43
N LYS A 61 -0.35 8.76 4.56
CA LYS A 61 0.37 8.99 5.80
C LYS A 61 -0.58 9.28 6.98
N GLU A 62 -1.55 10.17 6.81
CA GLU A 62 -2.53 10.51 7.85
C GLU A 62 -3.36 9.29 8.31
N ILE A 63 -3.83 8.47 7.37
CA ILE A 63 -4.62 7.27 7.69
C ILE A 63 -3.76 6.25 8.42
N LEU A 64 -2.54 6.01 7.94
CA LEU A 64 -1.61 5.05 8.54
C LEU A 64 -1.19 5.48 9.95
N ASP A 65 -0.91 6.78 10.15
CA ASP A 65 -0.52 7.33 11.45
C ASP A 65 -1.65 7.19 12.48
N LYS A 66 -2.92 7.30 12.06
CA LYS A 66 -4.08 7.09 12.94
C LYS A 66 -4.37 5.62 13.22
N ALA A 67 -4.33 4.77 12.20
CA ALA A 67 -4.75 3.38 12.31
C ALA A 67 -3.71 2.49 13.01
N MET A 68 -2.42 2.83 12.94
CA MET A 68 -1.32 1.99 13.39
C MET A 68 -0.28 2.78 14.19
N SER A 69 -0.75 3.68 15.06
CA SER A 69 0.08 4.57 15.89
C SER A 69 0.95 3.82 16.91
N ASN A 70 0.55 2.60 17.29
CA ASN A 70 1.25 1.75 18.25
C ASN A 70 2.40 0.92 17.64
N LEU A 71 2.57 0.95 16.31
CA LEU A 71 3.62 0.22 15.61
C LEU A 71 4.73 1.15 15.14
N SER A 72 5.96 0.64 15.10
CA SER A 72 7.05 1.31 14.41
C SER A 72 6.71 1.48 12.92
N HIS A 73 7.34 2.45 12.27
CA HIS A 73 7.15 2.69 10.85
C HIS A 73 7.49 1.44 10.01
N GLU A 74 8.56 0.73 10.37
CA GLU A 74 9.01 -0.47 9.69
C GLU A 74 8.04 -1.65 9.86
N ASP A 75 7.56 -1.90 11.10
CA ASP A 75 6.62 -2.99 11.37
C ASP A 75 5.28 -2.76 10.68
N ARG A 76 4.84 -1.50 10.65
CA ARG A 76 3.64 -1.08 9.92
C ARG A 76 3.76 -1.46 8.44
N PHE A 77 4.89 -1.13 7.82
CA PHE A 77 5.12 -1.36 6.39
C PHE A 77 5.22 -2.85 6.08
N LYS A 78 5.98 -3.61 6.87
CA LYS A 78 6.07 -5.08 6.72
C LYS A 78 4.69 -5.74 6.84
N ARG A 79 3.91 -5.36 7.85
CA ARG A 79 2.58 -5.92 8.11
C ARG A 79 1.61 -5.64 6.97
N ILE A 80 1.51 -4.38 6.54
CA ILE A 80 0.61 -4.01 5.45
C ILE A 80 1.03 -4.70 4.16
N HIS A 81 2.32 -4.64 3.82
CA HIS A 81 2.84 -5.22 2.59
C HIS A 81 2.58 -6.72 2.49
N LYS A 82 2.76 -7.47 3.59
CA LYS A 82 2.43 -8.89 3.65
C LYS A 82 0.96 -9.17 3.29
N TYR A 83 0.06 -8.22 3.53
CA TYR A 83 -1.36 -8.37 3.20
C TYR A 83 -1.69 -8.05 1.74
N ILE A 84 -1.07 -7.00 1.19
CA ILE A 84 -1.49 -6.39 -0.08
C ILE A 84 -0.59 -6.77 -1.26
N CYS A 85 0.58 -7.34 -1.02
CA CYS A 85 1.49 -7.73 -2.08
C CYS A 85 0.96 -8.97 -2.82
N PRO A 86 0.86 -8.95 -4.17
CA PRO A 86 0.34 -10.08 -4.93
C PRO A 86 1.31 -11.27 -5.03
N GLY A 87 2.61 -11.06 -4.80
CA GLY A 87 3.60 -12.13 -4.86
C GLY A 87 3.81 -12.75 -3.49
N GLU A 88 3.01 -13.75 -3.13
CA GLU A 88 3.26 -14.57 -1.96
C GLU A 88 4.15 -15.79 -2.29
N PRO A 89 5.10 -16.17 -1.41
CA PRO A 89 5.54 -15.42 -0.23
C PRO A 89 6.43 -14.23 -0.63
N CYS A 90 6.14 -13.05 -0.06
CA CYS A 90 6.90 -11.86 -0.40
C CYS A 90 8.07 -11.63 0.56
N SER A 91 9.29 -11.66 0.03
CA SER A 91 10.49 -11.14 0.69
C SER A 91 10.65 -9.67 0.27
N MET A 92 10.49 -8.76 1.24
CA MET A 92 11.01 -7.38 1.15
C MET A 92 12.40 -7.34 1.75
#